data_AF-I8TQE4-F1
#
_entry.id   AF-I8TQE4-F1
#
_cell.length_a   1.000
_cell.length_b   1.000
_cell.length_c   1.000
_cell.angle_alpha   90.00
_cell.angle_beta   90.00
_cell.angle_gamma   90.00
#
_symmetry.space_group_name_H-M   'P 1'
#
loop_
_entity.id
_entity.type
_entity.pdbx_description
1 polymer ?
#
loop_
_entity_poly.entity_id
_entity_poly.type
_entity_poly.pdbx_seq_one_letter_code
_entity_poly.pdbx_strand_id
1 'polypeptide(L)'
;MFRKEKKDVLEVEYMDEKAAPHDAIQQPRMPASLSALSGSEYTTLGRKAILKLDSRVMPCMVIMYIMNYLDRQNIASAKLAGIEEDLSMNDVQYQTCISILFIGYILMQVPSNIIVGKIERPGLYICISMALWGVISACMASVKNYSGILVCRFFLGFVEAIFFPGALFYLSLFYNRKQYALRTAILYSGSQFGNAFGGLFAIAILKLDGVHGLAGWRWVSTRLDVVSKSLILAFILPNSLKSLLGFTKLEKEYLQWNFESDQGQQDNADEVGAWKGTMMALTDPKTWLMMGTLYSVSHERVLASRIMF
;
A
#
# COMPACT_ATOMS: atom_id res chain seq x y z
N MET A 1 8.76 -85.94 -8.20
CA MET A 1 9.70 -85.32 -7.24
C MET A 1 10.51 -84.26 -7.98
N PHE A 2 9.98 -83.04 -8.07
CA PHE A 2 10.64 -81.85 -8.62
C PHE A 2 10.32 -80.70 -7.67
N ARG A 3 11.30 -80.20 -6.91
CA ARG A 3 11.17 -79.01 -6.07
C ARG A 3 12.55 -78.48 -5.62
N LYS A 4 12.69 -77.13 -5.69
CA LYS A 4 13.56 -76.18 -4.94
C LYS A 4 15.04 -76.06 -5.38
N GLU A 5 15.69 -74.88 -5.40
CA GLU A 5 15.33 -73.50 -5.01
C GLU A 5 16.38 -72.48 -5.52
N LYS A 6 15.95 -71.22 -5.66
CA LYS A 6 16.68 -69.93 -5.70
C LYS A 6 17.61 -69.60 -6.90
N LYS A 7 17.13 -68.66 -7.74
CA LYS A 7 17.92 -67.79 -8.62
C LYS A 7 18.15 -66.46 -7.89
N ASP A 8 19.41 -66.05 -7.81
CA ASP A 8 19.84 -64.74 -7.35
C ASP A 8 19.40 -63.65 -8.34
N VAL A 9 18.90 -62.54 -7.77
CA VAL A 9 18.60 -61.29 -8.44
C VAL A 9 19.89 -60.47 -8.42
N LEU A 10 20.47 -60.19 -9.59
CA LEU A 10 21.52 -59.19 -9.75
C LEU A 10 20.88 -57.96 -10.40
N GLU A 11 20.53 -56.98 -9.57
CA GLU A 11 20.27 -55.61 -9.98
C GLU A 11 21.61 -54.98 -10.41
N VAL A 12 21.69 -54.57 -11.67
CA VAL A 12 22.82 -53.79 -12.18
C VAL A 12 22.60 -52.35 -11.74
N GLU A 13 23.45 -51.93 -10.81
CA GLU A 13 23.59 -50.60 -10.24
C GLU A 13 23.80 -49.56 -11.36
N TYR A 14 22.82 -48.68 -11.57
CA TYR A 14 22.97 -47.51 -12.42
C TYR A 14 23.93 -46.54 -11.73
N MET A 15 25.08 -46.29 -12.37
CA MET A 15 26.03 -45.26 -11.96
C MET A 15 25.39 -43.88 -12.12
N ASP A 16 24.98 -43.29 -11.01
CA ASP A 16 24.48 -41.91 -10.95
C ASP A 16 25.69 -40.95 -11.05
N GLU A 17 25.80 -40.30 -12.20
CA GLU A 17 26.84 -39.36 -12.56
C GLU A 17 26.65 -38.06 -11.78
N LYS A 18 27.36 -37.94 -10.64
CA LYS A 18 27.70 -36.71 -9.91
C LYS A 18 26.83 -35.48 -10.21
N ALA A 19 25.65 -35.41 -9.58
CA ALA A 19 25.03 -34.12 -9.29
C ALA A 19 25.93 -33.35 -8.31
N ALA A 20 26.58 -32.28 -8.78
CA ALA A 20 27.20 -31.29 -7.92
C ALA A 20 26.16 -30.79 -6.89
N PRO A 21 26.50 -30.58 -5.61
CA PRO A 21 25.54 -30.10 -4.64
C PRO A 21 25.11 -28.69 -5.06
N HIS A 22 23.89 -28.58 -5.58
CA HIS A 22 23.20 -27.31 -5.76
C HIS A 22 23.29 -26.51 -4.47
N ASP A 23 23.74 -25.26 -4.61
CA ASP A 23 24.03 -24.30 -3.55
C ASP A 23 23.20 -24.50 -2.29
N ALA A 24 23.86 -25.03 -1.24
CA ALA A 24 23.32 -25.00 0.10
C ALA A 24 23.09 -23.53 0.47
N ILE A 25 21.81 -23.11 0.49
CA ILE A 25 21.35 -21.80 0.92
C ILE A 25 22.09 -21.45 2.20
N GLN A 26 23.07 -20.54 2.11
CA GLN A 26 23.66 -19.94 3.30
C GLN A 26 22.55 -19.12 3.94
N GLN A 27 21.81 -19.72 4.87
CA GLN A 27 21.05 -18.94 5.83
C GLN A 27 22.03 -17.88 6.35
N PRO A 28 21.65 -16.59 6.34
CA PRO A 28 22.57 -15.55 6.78
C PRO A 28 23.10 -15.95 8.17
N ARG A 29 24.36 -15.68 8.50
CA ARG A 29 24.85 -16.06 9.84
C ARG A 29 24.29 -15.06 10.85
N MET A 30 23.64 -15.56 11.91
CA MET A 30 23.18 -14.71 13.00
C MET A 30 24.37 -13.85 13.51
N PRO A 31 24.21 -12.53 13.65
CA PRO A 31 25.24 -11.66 14.18
C PRO A 31 25.76 -12.15 15.54
N ALA A 32 27.07 -12.10 15.76
CA ALA A 32 27.71 -12.55 17.01
C ALA A 32 27.18 -11.81 18.25
N SER A 33 26.74 -10.56 18.08
CA SER A 33 26.08 -9.73 19.09
C SER A 33 24.71 -10.26 19.52
N LEU A 34 23.97 -10.90 18.61
CA LEU A 34 22.65 -11.48 18.89
C LEU A 34 22.76 -12.90 19.44
N SER A 35 23.74 -13.68 18.97
CA SER A 35 23.98 -15.04 19.47
C SER A 35 24.53 -15.07 20.90
N ALA A 36 25.08 -13.96 21.39
CA ALA A 36 25.59 -13.82 22.75
C ALA A 36 24.49 -13.54 23.80
N LEU A 37 23.25 -13.27 23.38
CA LEU A 37 22.14 -12.95 24.28
C LEU A 37 21.48 -14.22 24.83
N SER A 38 20.97 -14.14 26.06
CA SER A 38 20.07 -15.18 26.60
C SER A 38 18.76 -15.22 25.80
N GLY A 39 18.10 -16.38 25.70
CA GLY A 39 16.85 -16.53 24.94
C GLY A 39 15.72 -15.61 25.41
N SER A 40 15.68 -15.27 26.71
CA SER A 40 14.73 -14.30 27.27
C SER A 40 15.06 -12.85 26.88
N GLU A 41 16.35 -12.50 26.85
CA GLU A 41 16.84 -11.18 26.42
C GLU A 41 16.60 -10.96 24.93
N TYR A 42 16.86 -11.97 24.11
CA TYR A 42 16.58 -11.96 22.67
C TYR A 42 15.11 -11.68 22.37
N THR A 43 14.20 -12.39 23.05
CA THR A 43 12.74 -12.21 22.86
C THR A 43 12.28 -10.83 23.30
N THR A 44 12.81 -10.34 24.43
CA THR A 44 12.48 -9.01 24.96
C THR A 44 12.97 -7.90 24.06
N LEU A 45 14.21 -8.01 23.55
CA LEU A 45 14.80 -7.08 22.59
C LEU A 45 13.96 -7.03 21.33
N GLY A 46 13.59 -8.18 20.77
CA GLY A 46 12.79 -8.27 19.56
C GLY A 46 11.42 -7.61 19.69
N ARG A 47 10.69 -7.91 20.78
CA ARG A 47 9.39 -7.29 21.04
C ARG A 47 9.49 -5.78 21.18
N LYS A 48 10.50 -5.28 21.91
CA LYS A 48 10.72 -3.83 22.07
C LYS A 48 11.07 -3.17 20.74
N ALA A 49 11.94 -3.77 19.94
CA ALA A 49 12.34 -3.25 18.63
C ALA A 49 11.15 -3.16 17.67
N ILE A 50 10.32 -4.21 17.60
CA ILE A 50 9.12 -4.23 16.75
C ILE A 50 8.08 -3.22 17.23
N LEU A 51 7.79 -3.14 18.53
CA LEU A 51 6.83 -2.14 19.06
C LEU A 51 7.28 -0.71 18.81
N LYS A 52 8.59 -0.45 18.89
CA LYS A 52 9.19 0.85 18.61
C LYS A 52 9.16 1.21 17.11
N LEU A 53 9.25 0.21 16.25
CA LEU A 53 9.05 0.38 14.80
C LEU A 53 7.58 0.64 14.49
N ASP A 54 6.68 -0.19 15.04
CA ASP A 54 5.23 -0.06 14.89
C ASP A 54 4.75 1.32 15.37
N SER A 55 5.21 1.81 16.52
CA SER A 55 4.80 3.11 17.05
C SER A 55 5.22 4.30 16.18
N ARG A 56 6.21 4.13 15.29
CA ARG A 56 6.62 5.17 14.35
C ARG A 56 5.97 5.02 12.99
N VAL A 57 5.99 3.81 12.43
CA VAL A 57 5.52 3.56 11.06
C VAL A 57 4.00 3.46 11.00
N MET A 58 3.37 2.68 11.87
CA MET A 58 1.94 2.37 11.74
C MET A 58 1.03 3.59 11.89
N PRO A 59 1.20 4.47 12.91
CA PRO A 59 0.37 5.66 13.01
C PRO A 59 0.47 6.57 11.79
N CYS A 60 1.67 6.73 11.24
CA CYS A 60 1.89 7.51 10.03
C CYS A 60 1.08 6.93 8.87
N MET A 61 1.24 5.64 8.60
CA MET A 61 0.55 4.96 7.49
C MET A 61 -0.97 4.99 7.63
N VAL A 62 -1.48 4.76 8.84
CA VAL A 62 -2.93 4.79 9.12
C VAL A 62 -3.48 6.20 8.95
N ILE A 63 -2.80 7.23 9.46
CA ILE A 63 -3.22 8.63 9.28
C ILE A 63 -3.24 8.98 7.79
N MET A 64 -2.19 8.63 7.04
CA MET A 64 -2.12 8.90 5.60
C MET A 64 -3.28 8.23 4.86
N TYR A 65 -3.62 7.00 5.22
CA TYR A 65 -4.75 6.27 4.62
C TYR A 65 -6.12 6.84 5.02
N ILE A 66 -6.29 7.29 6.27
CA ILE A 66 -7.50 8.02 6.69
C ILE A 66 -7.65 9.30 5.85
N MET A 67 -6.58 10.09 5.72
CA MET A 67 -6.59 11.30 4.91
C MET A 67 -6.95 11.01 3.45
N ASN A 68 -6.45 9.90 2.90
CA ASN A 68 -6.77 9.48 1.54
C ASN A 68 -8.27 9.27 1.35
N TYR A 69 -8.93 8.57 2.28
CA TYR A 69 -10.37 8.40 2.26
C TYR A 69 -11.16 9.70 2.50
N LEU A 70 -10.64 10.61 3.32
CA LEU A 70 -11.26 11.92 3.55
C LEU A 70 -11.31 12.77 2.28
N ASP A 71 -10.28 12.70 1.42
CA ASP A 71 -10.27 13.43 0.14
C ASP A 71 -11.20 12.80 -0.89
N ARG A 72 -11.33 11.47 -0.92
CA ARG A 72 -12.34 10.80 -1.78
C ARG A 72 -13.76 11.24 -1.45
N GLN A 73 -14.06 11.40 -0.17
CA GLN A 73 -15.37 11.88 0.29
C GLN A 73 -15.56 13.40 0.12
N ASN A 74 -14.49 14.16 -0.08
CA ASN A 74 -14.56 15.62 -0.20
C ASN A 74 -15.52 16.07 -1.30
N ILE A 75 -15.57 15.39 -2.46
CA ILE A 75 -16.49 15.78 -3.53
C ILE A 75 -17.96 15.68 -3.10
N ALA A 76 -18.31 14.64 -2.33
CA ALA A 76 -19.66 14.45 -1.81
C ALA A 76 -20.01 15.54 -0.78
N SER A 77 -19.05 15.91 0.07
CA SER A 77 -19.20 17.03 1.00
C SER A 77 -19.31 18.37 0.30
N ALA A 78 -18.57 18.57 -0.80
CA ALA A 78 -18.65 19.77 -1.62
C ALA A 78 -20.00 19.92 -2.32
N LYS A 79 -20.66 18.81 -2.71
CA LYS A 79 -22.04 18.84 -3.22
C LYS A 79 -23.02 19.42 -2.20
N LEU A 80 -22.90 19.04 -0.93
CA LEU A 80 -23.71 19.60 0.17
C LEU A 80 -23.45 21.10 0.40
N ALA A 81 -22.34 21.61 -0.12
CA ALA A 81 -21.88 22.99 0.05
C ALA A 81 -22.06 23.84 -1.21
N GLY A 82 -22.94 23.42 -2.13
CA GLY A 82 -23.35 24.23 -3.28
C GLY A 82 -22.36 24.26 -4.45
N ILE A 83 -21.42 23.31 -4.55
CA ILE A 83 -20.45 23.28 -5.67
C ILE A 83 -21.12 23.25 -7.05
N GLU A 84 -22.32 22.65 -7.16
CA GLU A 84 -23.06 22.59 -8.42
C GLU A 84 -23.61 23.95 -8.84
N GLU A 85 -24.11 24.74 -7.88
CA GLU A 85 -24.62 26.09 -8.14
C GLU A 85 -23.48 27.06 -8.45
N ASP A 86 -22.41 27.02 -7.66
CA ASP A 86 -21.24 27.91 -7.80
C ASP A 86 -20.50 27.74 -9.13
N LEU A 87 -20.51 26.53 -9.70
CA LEU A 87 -19.84 26.20 -10.96
C LEU A 87 -20.82 25.97 -12.12
N SER A 88 -22.12 26.18 -11.89
CA SER A 88 -23.18 25.94 -12.87
C SER A 88 -23.09 24.53 -13.51
N MET A 89 -22.86 23.52 -12.68
CA MET A 89 -22.71 22.13 -13.10
C MET A 89 -24.07 21.41 -13.14
N ASN A 90 -24.27 20.59 -14.16
CA ASN A 90 -25.38 19.62 -14.22
C ASN A 90 -25.02 18.34 -13.43
N ASP A 91 -26.01 17.58 -12.97
CA ASP A 91 -25.84 16.30 -12.28
C ASP A 91 -24.93 15.33 -13.08
N VAL A 92 -25.09 15.29 -14.41
CA VAL A 92 -24.24 14.45 -15.29
C VAL A 92 -22.78 14.88 -15.23
N GLN A 93 -22.51 16.18 -15.20
CA GLN A 93 -21.17 16.74 -15.10
C GLN A 93 -20.56 16.44 -13.73
N TYR A 94 -21.35 16.56 -12.66
CA TYR A 94 -20.92 16.18 -11.31
C TYR A 94 -20.53 14.70 -11.23
N GLN A 95 -21.37 13.80 -11.76
CA GLN A 95 -21.06 12.36 -11.82
C GLN A 95 -19.83 12.05 -12.69
N THR A 96 -19.61 12.83 -13.75
CA THR A 96 -18.41 12.75 -14.59
C THR A 96 -17.16 13.14 -13.79
N CYS A 97 -17.22 14.19 -12.96
CA CYS A 97 -16.14 14.57 -12.05
C CYS A 97 -15.82 13.49 -10.99
N ILE A 98 -16.81 12.74 -10.52
CA ILE A 98 -16.56 11.57 -9.65
C ILE A 98 -15.81 10.49 -10.43
N SER A 99 -16.29 10.17 -11.63
CA SER A 99 -15.82 9.03 -12.41
C SER A 99 -14.42 9.23 -12.99
N ILE A 100 -14.08 10.46 -13.40
CA ILE A 100 -12.78 10.77 -14.05
C ILE A 100 -11.58 10.50 -13.13
N LEU A 101 -11.76 10.60 -11.80
CA LEU A 101 -10.74 10.25 -10.81
C LEU A 101 -10.34 8.78 -10.95
N PHE A 102 -11.32 7.88 -11.07
CA PHE A 102 -11.08 6.44 -11.22
C PHE A 102 -10.39 6.10 -12.54
N ILE A 103 -10.66 6.85 -13.61
CA ILE A 103 -9.96 6.68 -14.90
C ILE A 103 -8.47 6.98 -14.72
N GLY A 104 -8.12 8.14 -14.16
CA GLY A 104 -6.72 8.49 -13.86
C GLY A 104 -6.07 7.48 -12.92
N TYR A 105 -6.83 7.01 -11.93
CA TYR A 105 -6.36 6.02 -10.96
C TYR A 105 -6.00 4.69 -11.62
N ILE A 106 -6.89 4.12 -12.44
CA ILE A 106 -6.67 2.84 -13.13
C ILE A 106 -5.46 2.91 -14.07
N LEU A 107 -5.35 4.01 -14.84
CA LEU A 107 -4.25 4.21 -15.78
C LEU A 107 -2.89 4.20 -15.09
N MET A 108 -2.80 4.80 -13.90
CA MET A 108 -1.54 4.92 -13.18
C MET A 108 -1.28 3.78 -12.19
N GLN A 109 -2.29 2.98 -11.85
CA GLN A 109 -2.15 1.85 -10.92
C GLN A 109 -1.10 0.83 -11.39
N VAL A 110 -1.13 0.45 -12.67
CA VAL A 110 -0.20 -0.54 -13.26
C VAL A 110 1.23 0.02 -13.38
N PRO A 111 1.45 1.20 -13.99
CA PRO A 111 2.78 1.80 -14.03
C PRO A 111 3.37 2.06 -12.65
N SER A 112 2.56 2.57 -11.71
CA SER A 112 2.98 2.85 -10.34
C SER A 112 3.53 1.59 -9.67
N ASN A 113 2.82 0.47 -9.77
CA ASN A 113 3.25 -0.78 -9.14
C ASN A 113 4.60 -1.28 -9.70
N ILE A 114 4.85 -1.08 -10.99
CA ILE A 114 6.13 -1.39 -11.64
C ILE A 114 7.25 -0.47 -11.15
N ILE A 115 6.96 0.82 -10.98
CA ILE A 115 7.94 1.82 -10.56
C ILE A 115 8.33 1.60 -9.11
N VAL A 116 7.37 1.30 -8.22
CA VAL A 116 7.56 1.12 -6.78
C VAL A 116 8.68 0.11 -6.45
N GLY A 117 8.77 -0.99 -7.20
CA GLY A 117 9.82 -2.00 -7.02
C GLY A 117 11.25 -1.53 -7.37
N LYS A 118 11.40 -0.39 -8.05
CA LYS A 118 12.71 0.16 -8.48
C LYS A 118 13.17 1.36 -7.66
N ILE A 119 12.42 1.75 -6.62
CA ILE A 119 12.68 2.99 -5.88
C ILE A 119 13.63 2.73 -4.71
N GLU A 120 14.78 3.42 -4.71
CA GLU A 120 15.78 3.33 -3.65
C GLU A 120 15.32 3.93 -2.30
N ARG A 121 14.37 4.89 -2.34
CA ARG A 121 13.85 5.62 -1.16
C ARG A 121 12.32 5.64 -1.11
N PRO A 122 11.69 4.53 -0.67
CA PRO A 122 10.24 4.36 -0.74
C PRO A 122 9.48 5.27 0.24
N GLY A 123 10.04 5.59 1.41
CA GLY A 123 9.41 6.52 2.36
C GLY A 123 9.27 7.92 1.78
N LEU A 124 10.35 8.43 1.19
CA LEU A 124 10.38 9.75 0.54
C LEU A 124 9.43 9.81 -0.68
N TYR A 125 9.33 8.72 -1.44
CA TYR A 125 8.42 8.62 -2.58
C TYR A 125 6.94 8.74 -2.19
N ILE A 126 6.51 8.07 -1.11
CA ILE A 126 5.13 8.18 -0.61
C ILE A 126 4.86 9.61 -0.12
N CYS A 127 5.82 10.22 0.58
CA CYS A 127 5.68 11.61 1.03
C CYS A 127 5.60 12.60 -0.15
N ILE A 128 6.45 12.47 -1.17
CA ILE A 128 6.35 13.32 -2.37
C ILE A 128 4.99 13.15 -3.03
N SER A 129 4.53 11.91 -3.19
CA SER A 129 3.21 11.61 -3.78
C SER A 129 2.09 12.27 -2.98
N MET A 130 2.15 12.20 -1.65
CA MET A 130 1.19 12.88 -0.79
C MET A 130 1.26 14.41 -0.86
N ALA A 131 2.46 14.99 -0.99
CA ALA A 131 2.62 16.43 -1.12
C ALA A 131 2.04 16.91 -2.46
N LEU A 132 2.33 16.21 -3.56
CA LEU A 132 1.76 16.47 -4.88
C LEU A 132 0.23 16.39 -4.86
N TRP A 133 -0.29 15.34 -4.23
CA TRP A 133 -1.73 15.17 -4.04
C TRP A 133 -2.36 16.34 -3.27
N GLY A 134 -1.77 16.75 -2.13
CA GLY A 134 -2.24 17.92 -1.37
C GLY A 134 -2.17 19.23 -2.14
N VAL A 135 -1.14 19.42 -2.99
CA VAL A 135 -1.03 20.58 -3.88
C VAL A 135 -2.14 20.59 -4.93
N ILE A 136 -2.43 19.45 -5.57
CA ILE A 136 -3.51 19.33 -6.56
C ILE A 136 -4.88 19.61 -5.91
N SER A 137 -5.12 19.09 -4.70
CA SER A 137 -6.34 19.41 -3.93
C SER A 137 -6.44 20.91 -3.61
N ALA A 138 -5.33 21.56 -3.21
CA ALA A 138 -5.32 23.01 -3.00
C ALA A 138 -5.59 23.80 -4.31
N CYS A 139 -5.07 23.35 -5.45
CA CYS A 139 -5.39 23.92 -6.76
C CYS A 139 -6.89 23.78 -7.08
N MET A 140 -7.51 22.64 -6.73
CA MET A 140 -8.94 22.40 -6.95
C MET A 140 -9.82 23.44 -6.25
N ALA A 141 -9.44 23.88 -5.04
CA ALA A 141 -10.17 24.91 -4.31
C ALA A 141 -10.15 26.29 -4.99
N SER A 142 -9.18 26.55 -5.87
CA SER A 142 -9.05 27.82 -6.60
C SER A 142 -9.77 27.83 -7.96
N VAL A 143 -10.36 26.71 -8.36
CA VAL A 143 -11.04 26.57 -9.66
C VAL A 143 -12.38 27.31 -9.66
N LYS A 144 -12.73 27.90 -10.81
CA LYS A 144 -13.97 28.63 -11.03
C LYS A 144 -14.87 28.03 -12.12
N ASN A 145 -14.42 26.97 -12.79
CA ASN A 145 -15.12 26.39 -13.95
C ASN A 145 -15.15 24.85 -13.86
N TYR A 146 -16.19 24.21 -14.41
CA TYR A 146 -16.31 22.74 -14.51
C TYR A 146 -15.04 22.07 -15.05
N SER A 147 -14.51 22.55 -16.18
CA SER A 147 -13.34 21.95 -16.83
C SER A 147 -12.09 21.95 -15.94
N GLY A 148 -11.93 22.97 -15.09
CA GLY A 148 -10.80 23.01 -14.16
C GLY A 148 -10.91 21.93 -13.08
N ILE A 149 -12.12 21.68 -12.58
CA ILE A 149 -12.36 20.63 -11.58
C ILE A 149 -12.15 19.26 -12.19
N LEU A 150 -12.62 19.06 -13.42
CA LEU A 150 -12.42 17.83 -14.18
C LEU A 150 -10.93 17.51 -14.33
N VAL A 151 -10.11 18.49 -14.76
CA VAL A 151 -8.67 18.32 -14.94
C VAL A 151 -7.96 18.07 -13.60
N CYS A 152 -8.26 18.86 -12.57
CA CYS A 152 -7.71 18.64 -11.24
C CYS A 152 -8.04 17.24 -10.72
N ARG A 153 -9.28 16.76 -10.88
CA ARG A 153 -9.72 15.41 -10.47
C ARG A 153 -9.00 14.30 -11.22
N PHE A 154 -8.77 14.48 -12.52
CA PHE A 154 -8.01 13.51 -13.33
C PHE A 154 -6.57 13.35 -12.82
N PHE A 155 -5.86 14.47 -12.64
CA PHE A 155 -4.49 14.45 -12.10
C PHE A 155 -4.43 14.00 -10.65
N LEU A 156 -5.47 14.31 -9.85
CA LEU A 156 -5.60 13.81 -8.50
C LEU A 156 -5.61 12.28 -8.49
N GLY A 157 -6.47 11.65 -9.30
CA GLY A 157 -6.52 10.19 -9.43
C GLY A 157 -5.21 9.59 -9.91
N PHE A 158 -4.52 10.26 -10.84
CA PHE A 158 -3.20 9.84 -11.33
C PHE A 158 -2.15 9.77 -10.20
N VAL A 159 -2.07 10.79 -9.35
CA VAL A 159 -1.13 10.81 -8.21
C VAL A 159 -1.58 9.87 -7.09
N GLU A 160 -2.88 9.78 -6.85
CA GLU A 160 -3.44 8.99 -5.76
C GLU A 160 -3.24 7.47 -5.96
N ALA A 161 -3.19 6.99 -7.21
CA ALA A 161 -2.92 5.60 -7.56
C ALA A 161 -1.60 5.06 -7.00
N ILE A 162 -0.66 5.96 -6.68
CA ILE A 162 0.64 5.61 -6.13
C ILE A 162 0.55 5.20 -4.66
N PHE A 163 -0.38 5.81 -3.92
CA PHE A 163 -0.40 5.73 -2.47
C PHE A 163 -0.63 4.30 -1.97
N PHE A 164 -1.68 3.62 -2.44
CA PHE A 164 -2.04 2.30 -1.93
C PHE A 164 -0.98 1.21 -2.19
N PRO A 165 -0.52 0.97 -3.43
CA PRO A 165 0.53 -0.03 -3.69
C PRO A 165 1.87 0.38 -3.06
N GLY A 166 2.19 1.68 -3.08
CA GLY A 166 3.38 2.20 -2.41
C GLY A 166 3.35 1.96 -0.90
N ALA A 167 2.19 2.13 -0.26
CA ALA A 167 2.03 1.91 1.16
C ALA A 167 2.20 0.44 1.57
N LEU A 168 1.62 -0.48 0.79
CA LEU A 168 1.78 -1.92 0.99
C LEU A 168 3.23 -2.34 0.79
N PHE A 169 3.87 -1.90 -0.28
CA PHE A 169 5.29 -2.15 -0.52
C PHE A 169 6.18 -1.58 0.59
N TYR A 170 5.88 -0.38 1.07
CA TYR A 170 6.63 0.20 2.18
C TYR A 170 6.53 -0.66 3.43
N LEU A 171 5.34 -1.16 3.78
CA LEU A 171 5.20 -2.10 4.89
C LEU A 171 5.97 -3.42 4.66
N SER A 172 6.03 -3.92 3.42
CA SER A 172 6.75 -5.17 3.13
C SER A 172 8.26 -5.06 3.29
N LEU A 173 8.83 -3.85 3.36
CA LEU A 173 10.26 -3.62 3.59
C LEU A 173 10.68 -3.64 5.06
N PHE A 174 9.74 -3.48 5.99
CA PHE A 174 10.01 -3.39 7.42
C PHE A 174 9.49 -4.58 8.21
N TYR A 175 8.56 -5.35 7.65
CA TYR A 175 7.83 -6.39 8.37
C TYR A 175 7.91 -7.75 7.68
N ASN A 176 8.11 -8.80 8.49
CA ASN A 176 8.08 -10.20 8.04
C ASN A 176 6.69 -10.63 7.58
N ARG A 177 6.58 -11.72 6.82
CA ARG A 177 5.31 -12.22 6.25
C ARG A 177 4.20 -12.39 7.29
N LYS A 178 4.53 -12.96 8.47
CA LYS A 178 3.59 -13.14 9.58
C LYS A 178 3.12 -11.82 10.21
N GLN A 179 4.01 -10.84 10.27
CA GLN A 179 3.74 -9.53 10.86
C GLN A 179 3.00 -8.60 9.90
N TYR A 180 3.32 -8.72 8.60
CA TYR A 180 2.81 -7.92 7.50
C TYR A 180 1.28 -8.04 7.36
N ALA A 181 0.72 -9.25 7.46
CA ALA A 181 -0.72 -9.46 7.31
C ALA A 181 -1.54 -8.68 8.35
N LEU A 182 -1.15 -8.76 9.63
CA LEU A 182 -1.82 -8.03 10.71
C LEU A 182 -1.75 -6.51 10.51
N ARG A 183 -0.59 -6.00 10.09
CA ARG A 183 -0.36 -4.56 9.89
C ARG A 183 -1.09 -4.03 8.67
N THR A 184 -1.18 -4.82 7.62
CA THR A 184 -2.01 -4.53 6.45
C THR A 184 -3.49 -4.48 6.82
N ALA A 185 -3.97 -5.39 7.68
CA ALA A 185 -5.34 -5.35 8.18
C ALA A 185 -5.62 -4.09 9.03
N ILE A 186 -4.67 -3.68 9.88
CA ILE A 186 -4.75 -2.42 10.65
C ILE A 186 -4.75 -1.21 9.70
N LEU A 187 -3.91 -1.22 8.66
CA LEU A 187 -3.95 -0.16 7.65
C LEU A 187 -5.32 -0.09 7.00
N TYR A 188 -5.87 -1.24 6.58
CA TYR A 188 -7.17 -1.32 5.92
C TYR A 188 -8.31 -0.82 6.81
N SER A 189 -8.25 -1.05 8.13
CA SER A 189 -9.25 -0.53 9.07
C SER A 189 -9.32 1.00 9.09
N GLY A 190 -8.22 1.68 8.75
CA GLY A 190 -8.15 3.13 8.57
C GLY A 190 -9.16 3.66 7.53
N SER A 191 -9.51 2.88 6.50
CA SER A 191 -10.57 3.27 5.55
C SER A 191 -11.93 3.41 6.22
N GLN A 192 -12.25 2.54 7.18
CA GLN A 192 -13.51 2.56 7.90
C GLN A 192 -13.58 3.77 8.83
N PHE A 193 -12.46 4.12 9.47
CA PHE A 193 -12.35 5.38 10.22
C PHE A 193 -12.54 6.59 9.31
N GLY A 194 -11.91 6.62 8.13
CA GLY A 194 -12.11 7.68 7.14
C GLY A 194 -13.57 7.83 6.72
N ASN A 195 -14.29 6.73 6.50
CA ASN A 195 -15.73 6.74 6.18
C ASN A 195 -16.62 7.17 7.34
N ALA A 196 -16.34 6.70 8.56
CA ALA A 196 -17.15 7.04 9.72
C ALA A 196 -17.01 8.51 10.14
N PHE A 197 -15.79 9.07 10.07
CA PHE A 197 -15.50 10.43 10.54
C PHE A 197 -15.48 11.47 9.42
N GLY A 198 -15.46 11.08 8.14
CA GLY A 198 -15.33 12.01 7.02
C GLY A 198 -16.44 13.04 6.93
N GLY A 199 -17.69 12.61 7.10
CA GLY A 199 -18.83 13.52 7.17
C GLY A 199 -18.76 14.50 8.34
N LEU A 200 -18.27 14.06 9.51
CA LEU A 200 -18.11 14.94 10.69
C LEU A 200 -17.06 16.03 10.46
N PHE A 201 -15.92 15.67 9.87
CA PHE A 201 -14.89 16.65 9.50
C PHE A 201 -15.41 17.62 8.44
N ALA A 202 -16.16 17.13 7.44
CA ALA A 202 -16.78 17.97 6.44
C ALA A 202 -17.73 18.99 7.07
N ILE A 203 -18.67 18.57 7.93
CA ILE A 203 -19.60 19.48 8.62
C ILE A 203 -18.84 20.53 9.43
N ALA A 204 -17.77 20.15 10.12
CA ALA A 204 -16.94 21.10 10.87
C ALA A 204 -16.28 22.15 9.97
N ILE A 205 -15.76 21.75 8.81
CA ILE A 205 -15.14 22.66 7.84
C ILE A 205 -16.19 23.53 7.14
N LEU A 206 -17.39 23.00 6.88
CA LEU A 206 -18.48 23.77 6.27
C LEU A 206 -18.98 24.92 7.13
N LYS A 207 -18.72 24.92 8.45
CA LYS A 207 -18.96 26.09 9.31
C LYS A 207 -18.08 27.29 8.97
N LEU A 208 -17.02 27.10 8.17
CA LEU A 208 -16.15 28.17 7.65
C LEU A 208 -16.69 28.80 6.37
N ASP A 209 -17.92 28.46 5.95
CA ASP A 209 -18.56 29.11 4.81
C ASP A 209 -18.63 30.63 4.98
N GLY A 210 -18.25 31.37 3.94
CA GLY A 210 -18.16 32.83 3.94
C GLY A 210 -16.91 33.41 4.63
N VAL A 211 -16.11 32.61 5.33
CA VAL A 211 -14.83 33.07 5.90
C VAL A 211 -13.87 33.43 4.76
N HIS A 212 -13.26 34.61 4.83
CA HIS A 212 -12.44 35.21 3.76
C HIS A 212 -13.15 35.36 2.39
N GLY A 213 -14.48 35.34 2.34
CA GLY A 213 -15.25 35.46 1.08
C GLY A 213 -15.16 34.22 0.18
N LEU A 214 -14.78 33.08 0.74
CA LEU A 214 -14.72 31.79 0.04
C LEU A 214 -15.92 30.92 0.42
N ALA A 215 -16.53 30.28 -0.56
CA ALA A 215 -17.60 29.31 -0.36
C ALA A 215 -17.10 28.07 0.40
N GLY A 216 -17.96 27.48 1.22
CA GLY A 216 -17.65 26.34 2.08
C GLY A 216 -17.01 25.16 1.34
N TRP A 217 -17.42 24.88 0.11
CA TRP A 217 -16.84 23.80 -0.69
C TRP A 217 -15.35 24.00 -1.02
N ARG A 218 -14.88 25.25 -1.12
CA ARG A 218 -13.46 25.57 -1.34
C ARG A 218 -12.63 25.26 -0.09
N TRP A 219 -13.19 25.48 1.09
CA TRP A 219 -12.55 25.10 2.35
C TRP A 219 -12.43 23.60 2.50
N VAL A 220 -13.48 22.82 2.18
CA VAL A 220 -13.39 21.35 2.23
C VAL A 220 -12.41 20.81 1.17
N SER A 221 -12.32 21.49 0.02
CA SER A 221 -11.39 21.12 -1.06
C SER A 221 -9.94 21.51 -0.79
N THR A 222 -9.68 22.49 0.07
CA THR A 222 -8.33 22.91 0.40
C THR A 222 -7.68 21.94 1.39
N ARG A 223 -6.87 21.01 0.88
CA ARG A 223 -6.10 20.04 1.68
C ARG A 223 -4.66 20.49 1.94
N LEU A 224 -4.46 21.76 2.30
CA LEU A 224 -3.12 22.28 2.64
C LEU A 224 -2.51 21.60 3.87
N ASP A 225 -3.36 21.06 4.75
CA ASP A 225 -2.95 20.28 5.90
C ASP A 225 -2.26 18.96 5.48
N VAL A 226 -2.66 18.35 4.36
CA VAL A 226 -2.01 17.16 3.79
C VAL A 226 -0.57 17.47 3.37
N VAL A 227 -0.32 18.63 2.74
CA VAL A 227 1.03 19.03 2.33
C VAL A 227 1.93 19.19 3.55
N SER A 228 1.46 19.94 4.55
CA SER A 228 2.21 20.18 5.79
C SER A 228 2.51 18.86 6.53
N LYS A 229 1.52 17.98 6.66
CA LYS A 229 1.71 16.66 7.28
C LYS A 229 2.66 15.79 6.48
N SER A 230 2.59 15.83 5.14
CA SER A 230 3.51 15.07 4.29
C SER A 230 4.97 15.49 4.48
N LEU A 231 5.24 16.80 4.58
CA LEU A 231 6.59 17.28 4.89
C LEU A 231 7.07 16.78 6.25
N ILE A 232 6.22 16.84 7.28
CA ILE A 232 6.57 16.33 8.62
C ILE A 232 6.85 14.83 8.56
N LEU A 233 6.00 14.07 7.86
CA LEU A 233 6.14 12.63 7.70
C LEU A 233 7.41 12.25 6.91
N ALA A 234 7.86 13.08 5.97
CA ALA A 234 9.11 12.85 5.23
C ALA A 234 10.34 12.83 6.16
N PHE A 235 10.30 13.56 7.28
CA PHE A 235 11.35 13.53 8.29
C PHE A 235 11.19 12.39 9.31
N ILE A 236 9.97 11.91 9.55
CA ILE A 236 9.66 10.87 10.54
C ILE A 236 9.81 9.46 9.95
N LEU A 237 9.44 9.26 8.69
CA LEU A 237 9.42 7.94 8.05
C LEU A 237 10.84 7.45 7.74
N PRO A 238 11.27 6.30 8.29
CA PRO A 238 12.56 5.73 7.95
C PRO A 238 12.59 5.22 6.51
N ASN A 239 13.64 5.53 5.75
CA ASN A 239 13.76 5.03 4.38
C ASN A 239 14.33 3.61 4.29
N SER A 240 14.96 3.10 5.36
CA SER A 240 15.56 1.77 5.41
C SER A 240 15.74 1.30 6.85
N LEU A 241 15.69 -0.02 7.08
CA LEU A 241 16.07 -0.67 8.35
C LEU A 241 17.49 -0.28 8.81
N LYS A 242 18.40 0.03 7.88
CA LYS A 242 19.78 0.47 8.18
C LYS A 242 19.81 1.90 8.74
N SER A 243 18.90 2.76 8.29
CA SER A 243 18.83 4.18 8.64
C SER A 243 17.78 4.49 9.72
N LEU A 244 17.58 3.59 10.67
CA LEU A 244 16.65 3.83 11.78
C LEU A 244 17.23 4.83 12.80
N LEU A 245 16.68 6.04 12.88
CA LEU A 245 17.09 7.05 13.87
C LEU A 245 16.56 6.70 15.27
N GLY A 246 17.41 6.78 16.30
CA GLY A 246 17.02 6.51 17.70
C GLY A 246 16.87 5.04 18.09
N PHE A 247 17.32 4.11 17.23
CA PHE A 247 17.41 2.68 17.56
C PHE A 247 18.83 2.34 18.01
N THR A 248 18.96 1.45 18.99
CA THR A 248 20.27 0.94 19.43
C THR A 248 20.87 0.03 18.36
N LYS A 249 22.19 -0.17 18.40
CA LYS A 249 22.88 -1.04 17.44
C LYS A 249 22.31 -2.47 17.46
N LEU A 250 22.03 -3.00 18.66
CA LEU A 250 21.40 -4.32 18.86
C LEU A 250 19.98 -4.40 18.31
N GLU A 251 19.15 -3.35 18.48
CA GLU A 251 17.80 -3.32 17.92
C GLU A 251 17.83 -3.34 16.39
N LYS A 252 18.75 -2.59 15.76
CA LYS A 252 18.90 -2.57 14.29
C LYS A 252 19.37 -3.90 13.74
N GLU A 253 20.39 -4.49 14.38
CA GLU A 253 20.91 -5.80 14.00
C GLU A 253 19.83 -6.88 14.14
N TYR A 254 19.03 -6.84 15.21
CA TYR A 254 17.89 -7.74 15.38
C TYR A 254 16.87 -7.57 14.23
N LEU A 255 16.45 -6.35 13.92
CA LEU A 255 15.43 -6.10 12.89
C LEU A 255 15.91 -6.53 11.50
N GLN A 256 17.17 -6.23 11.16
CA GLN A 256 17.78 -6.63 9.90
C GLN A 256 17.89 -8.16 9.80
N TRP A 257 18.40 -8.80 10.86
CA TRP A 257 18.49 -10.26 10.95
C TRP A 257 17.12 -10.95 10.84
N ASN A 258 16.14 -10.45 11.59
CA ASN A 258 14.78 -10.98 11.61
C ASN A 258 14.10 -10.85 10.24
N PHE A 259 14.41 -9.78 9.49
CA PHE A 259 13.93 -9.58 8.13
C PHE A 259 14.64 -10.50 7.12
N GLU A 260 15.97 -10.55 7.14
CA GLU A 260 16.78 -11.38 6.24
C GLU A 260 16.54 -12.89 6.42
N SER A 261 16.32 -13.34 7.67
CA SER A 261 16.01 -14.75 7.96
C SER A 261 14.63 -15.19 7.46
N ASP A 262 13.65 -14.28 7.37
CA ASP A 262 12.33 -14.54 6.78
C ASP A 262 12.35 -14.43 5.24
N GLN A 263 13.29 -13.65 4.69
CA GLN A 263 13.54 -13.54 3.24
C GLN A 263 14.37 -14.70 2.65
N GLY A 264 14.77 -15.70 3.45
CA GLY A 264 15.53 -16.89 2.99
C GLY A 264 14.86 -17.76 1.91
N GLN A 265 13.65 -17.41 1.48
CA GLN A 265 13.10 -17.76 0.17
C GLN A 265 13.18 -16.51 -0.71
N GLN A 266 14.26 -16.39 -1.49
CA GLN A 266 14.38 -15.32 -2.47
C GLN A 266 13.14 -15.31 -3.36
N ASP A 267 12.41 -14.20 -3.32
CA ASP A 267 11.78 -13.70 -4.54
C ASP A 267 12.94 -13.44 -5.49
N ASN A 268 12.99 -14.15 -6.61
CA ASN A 268 13.93 -13.89 -7.70
C ASN A 268 13.53 -12.58 -8.41
N ALA A 269 13.44 -11.48 -7.65
CA ALA A 269 13.08 -10.16 -8.15
C ALA A 269 14.10 -9.65 -9.18
N ASP A 270 15.34 -10.11 -9.09
CA ASP A 270 16.40 -9.79 -10.05
C ASP A 270 16.37 -10.66 -11.33
N GLU A 271 15.69 -11.83 -11.34
CA GLU A 271 15.63 -12.69 -12.54
C GLU A 271 14.48 -12.37 -13.48
N VAL A 272 13.49 -11.59 -13.00
CA VAL A 272 12.26 -11.31 -13.75
C VAL A 272 12.06 -9.81 -13.90
N GLY A 273 12.52 -9.25 -15.02
CA GLY A 273 12.25 -7.85 -15.35
C GLY A 273 10.77 -7.50 -15.22
N ALA A 274 10.43 -6.31 -14.72
CA ALA A 274 9.06 -5.92 -14.37
C ALA A 274 8.01 -6.17 -15.48
N TRP A 275 8.42 -6.08 -16.74
CA TRP A 275 7.57 -6.43 -17.89
C TRP A 275 7.30 -7.93 -18.01
N LYS A 276 8.34 -8.75 -17.83
CA LYS A 276 8.26 -10.21 -17.79
C LYS A 276 7.41 -10.68 -16.61
N GLY A 277 7.51 -10.01 -15.46
CA GLY A 277 6.66 -10.27 -14.28
C GLY A 277 5.20 -9.90 -14.52
N THR A 278 4.94 -8.77 -15.20
CA THR A 278 3.59 -8.37 -15.61
C THR A 278 2.99 -9.40 -16.58
N MET A 279 3.77 -9.87 -17.55
CA MET A 279 3.32 -10.88 -18.50
C MET A 279 3.02 -12.22 -17.82
N MET A 280 3.86 -12.65 -16.87
CA MET A 280 3.59 -13.84 -16.05
C MET A 280 2.28 -13.70 -15.26
N ALA A 281 2.05 -12.55 -14.62
CA ALA A 281 0.83 -12.28 -13.87
C ALA A 281 -0.42 -12.30 -14.76
N LEU A 282 -0.34 -11.80 -15.99
CA LEU A 282 -1.42 -11.84 -16.98
C LEU A 282 -1.68 -13.24 -17.53
N THR A 283 -0.68 -14.11 -17.56
CA THR A 283 -0.84 -15.51 -18.00
C THR A 283 -1.20 -16.47 -16.87
N ASP A 284 -1.12 -16.05 -15.59
CA ASP A 284 -1.42 -16.92 -14.45
C ASP A 284 -2.94 -17.16 -14.31
N PRO A 285 -3.41 -18.41 -14.41
CA PRO A 285 -4.82 -18.76 -14.21
C PRO A 285 -5.37 -18.35 -12.84
N LYS A 286 -4.53 -18.30 -11.80
CA LYS A 286 -4.95 -17.89 -10.44
C LYS A 286 -5.35 -16.43 -10.38
N THR A 287 -4.67 -15.57 -11.14
CA THR A 287 -5.02 -14.14 -11.27
C THR A 287 -6.42 -13.99 -11.85
N TRP A 288 -6.72 -14.73 -12.93
CA TRP A 288 -8.05 -14.70 -13.57
C TRP A 288 -9.14 -15.32 -12.71
N LEU A 289 -8.83 -16.41 -11.99
CA LEU A 289 -9.77 -17.00 -11.04
C LEU A 289 -10.13 -16.02 -9.93
N MET A 290 -9.13 -15.34 -9.35
CA MET A 290 -9.35 -14.31 -8.33
C MET A 290 -10.11 -13.10 -8.87
N MET A 291 -9.84 -12.69 -10.12
CA MET A 291 -10.57 -11.61 -10.77
C MET A 291 -12.04 -11.99 -11.02
N GLY A 292 -12.29 -13.23 -11.45
CA GLY A 292 -13.62 -13.77 -11.66
C GLY A 292 -14.45 -13.85 -10.38
N THR A 293 -13.87 -14.28 -9.26
CA THR A 293 -14.57 -14.34 -7.97
C THR A 293 -14.88 -12.94 -7.41
N LEU A 294 -13.96 -11.98 -7.56
CA LEU A 294 -14.23 -10.60 -7.18
C LEU A 294 -15.35 -9.98 -8.03
N TYR A 295 -15.35 -10.26 -9.34
CA TYR A 295 -16.41 -9.81 -10.25
C TYR A 295 -17.76 -10.41 -9.87
N SER A 296 -17.84 -11.72 -9.60
CA SER A 296 -19.10 -12.38 -9.24
C SER A 296 -19.70 -11.82 -7.95
N VAL A 297 -18.89 -11.61 -6.91
CA VAL A 297 -19.34 -11.01 -5.64
C VAL A 297 -19.87 -9.58 -5.83
N SER A 298 -19.24 -8.81 -6.72
CA SER A 298 -19.69 -7.45 -7.01
C SER A 298 -21.01 -7.42 -7.79
N HIS A 299 -21.22 -8.36 -8.70
CA HIS A 299 -22.41 -8.44 -9.53
C HIS A 299 -23.65 -8.85 -8.70
N GLU A 300 -23.50 -9.74 -7.72
CA GLU A 300 -24.58 -10.13 -6.81
C GLU A 300 -25.11 -8.95 -5.98
N ARG A 301 -24.24 -8.04 -5.53
CA ARG A 301 -24.67 -6.85 -4.78
C ARG A 301 -25.51 -5.90 -5.63
N VAL A 302 -25.15 -5.74 -6.91
CA VAL A 302 -25.90 -4.91 -7.86
C VAL A 302 -27.25 -5.54 -8.18
N LEU A 303 -27.32 -6.86 -8.38
CA LEU A 303 -28.57 -7.59 -8.57
C LEU A 303 -29.46 -7.52 -7.33
N ALA A 304 -28.92 -7.75 -6.14
CA ALA A 304 -29.66 -7.67 -4.87
C ALA A 304 -30.24 -6.26 -4.64
N SER A 305 -29.49 -5.20 -4.97
CA SER A 305 -29.99 -3.82 -4.89
C SER A 305 -31.09 -3.49 -5.90
N ARG A 306 -31.16 -4.20 -7.03
CA ARG A 306 -32.22 -4.04 -8.05
C ARG A 306 -33.46 -4.90 -7.78
N ILE A 307 -33.36 -5.90 -6.90
CA ILE A 307 -34.47 -6.78 -6.50
C ILE A 307 -35.17 -6.25 -5.23
N MET A 308 -34.49 -5.40 -4.44
CA MET A 308 -35.04 -4.78 -3.22
C MET A 308 -35.82 -3.47 -3.45
N PHE A 309 -36.08 -3.06 -4.70
CA PHE A 309 -36.93 -1.92 -5.05
C PHE A 309 -37.97 -2.32 -6.09
#